data_AF-A0A956MH58-F1
#
_entry.id   AF-A0A956MH58-F1
#
_cell.length_a   1.000
_cell.length_b   1.000
_cell.length_c   1.000
_cell.angle_alpha   90.00
_cell.angle_beta   90.00
_cell.angle_gamma   90.00
#
_symmetry.space_group_name_H-M   'P 1'
#
loop_
_entity.id
_entity.type
_entity.pdbx_description
1 polymer ?
#
loop_
_entity_poly.entity_id
_entity_poly.type
_entity_poly.pdbx_seq_one_letter_code
_entity_poly.pdbx_strand_id
1 'polypeptide(L)'
;MILRCNYEETQALRHGASAVLGLEGSLSCSVEPSLEGRFQVEVLLPRLTGDLSLRTLAEERSVETAVHTIVECLEAEMKSVVVQSHPGDEGAVDAYFEFAHAFAVLSRLRDIRGEMEAMIELVTGRRPDEETSRSFQFPD
;
A
#
# COMPACT_ATOMS: atom_id res chain seq x y z
N MET A 1 -8.37 -8.41 -11.15
CA MET A 1 -8.32 -6.94 -11.34
C MET A 1 -6.90 -6.48 -11.24
N ILE A 2 -6.49 -5.47 -12.00
CA ILE A 2 -5.10 -5.02 -12.04
C ILE A 2 -4.98 -3.65 -11.38
N LEU A 3 -4.19 -3.58 -10.31
CA LEU A 3 -3.66 -2.32 -9.79
C LEU A 3 -2.45 -1.94 -10.64
N ARG A 4 -2.60 -0.85 -11.41
CA ARG A 4 -1.48 -0.29 -12.17
C ARG A 4 -0.55 0.49 -11.26
N CYS A 5 0.75 0.26 -11.40
CA CYS A 5 1.78 0.97 -10.65
C CYS A 5 2.85 1.46 -11.61
N ASN A 6 3.15 2.76 -11.54
CA ASN A 6 4.28 3.32 -12.27
C ASN A 6 5.61 3.08 -11.51
N TYR A 7 6.72 3.52 -12.11
CA TYR A 7 8.05 3.34 -11.53
C TYR A 7 8.18 4.02 -10.15
N GLU A 8 7.79 5.29 -10.04
CA GLU A 8 7.93 6.07 -8.80
C GLU A 8 7.07 5.51 -7.67
N GLU A 9 5.85 5.09 -7.98
CA GLU A 9 4.95 4.40 -7.05
C GLU A 9 5.55 3.08 -6.56
N THR A 10 6.16 2.32 -7.47
CA THR A 10 6.82 1.06 -7.11
C THR A 10 8.05 1.32 -6.22
N GLN A 11 8.86 2.33 -6.54
CA GLN A 11 10.03 2.68 -5.72
C GLN A 11 9.62 3.20 -4.34
N ALA A 12 8.64 4.11 -4.26
CA ALA A 12 8.13 4.63 -3.00
C ALA A 12 7.62 3.52 -2.08
N LEU A 13 6.85 2.56 -2.62
CA LEU A 13 6.37 1.41 -1.85
C LEU A 13 7.51 0.51 -1.38
N ARG A 14 8.54 0.28 -2.22
CA ARG A 14 9.71 -0.52 -1.83
C ARG A 14 10.55 0.17 -0.76
N HIS A 15 10.72 1.49 -0.87
CA HIS A 15 11.43 2.30 0.12
C HIS A 15 10.72 2.18 1.48
N GLY A 16 9.43 2.52 1.52
CA GLY A 16 8.66 2.45 2.76
C GLY A 16 8.51 1.03 3.30
N ALA A 17 8.39 0.01 2.45
CA ALA A 17 8.40 -1.40 2.89
C ALA A 17 9.72 -1.77 3.57
N SER A 18 10.86 -1.29 3.04
CA SER A 18 12.17 -1.52 3.63
C SER A 18 12.28 -0.85 5.01
N ALA A 19 11.78 0.38 5.13
CA ALA A 19 11.73 1.14 6.39
C ALA A 19 10.87 0.44 7.46
N VAL A 20 9.69 -0.07 7.09
CA VAL A 20 8.78 -0.83 7.97
C VAL A 20 9.43 -2.12 8.48
N LEU A 21 10.14 -2.83 7.60
CA LEU A 21 10.79 -4.10 7.93
C LEU A 21 12.12 -3.90 8.68
N GLY A 22 12.70 -2.69 8.63
CA GLY A 22 14.00 -2.39 9.22
C GLY A 22 15.14 -3.06 8.45
N LEU A 23 15.05 -3.09 7.12
CA LEU A 23 16.11 -3.67 6.27
C LEU A 23 17.34 -2.77 6.28
N GLU A 24 18.53 -3.37 6.20
CA GLU A 24 19.82 -2.66 6.29
C GLU A 24 19.90 -1.52 5.26
N GLY A 25 20.26 -0.31 5.74
CA GLY A 25 20.42 0.88 4.89
C GLY A 25 19.13 1.69 4.65
N SER A 26 17.99 1.30 5.22
CA SER A 26 16.75 2.10 5.20
C SER A 26 16.57 2.94 6.47
N LEU A 27 15.88 4.07 6.35
CA LEU A 27 15.46 4.88 7.49
C LEU A 27 14.49 4.04 8.34
N SER A 28 14.61 4.14 9.66
CA SER A 28 13.73 3.37 10.56
C SER A 28 12.34 3.99 10.58
N CYS A 29 11.31 3.17 10.38
CA CYS A 29 9.94 3.61 10.55
C CYS A 29 9.73 4.20 11.95
N SER A 30 9.28 5.46 12.01
CA SER A 30 9.03 6.14 13.30
C SER A 30 7.74 5.67 13.98
N VAL A 31 6.87 4.99 13.23
CA VAL A 31 5.63 4.37 13.72
C VAL A 31 5.87 2.88 13.83
N GLU A 32 5.58 2.29 14.99
CA GLU A 32 5.67 0.85 15.17
C GLU A 32 4.49 0.17 14.44
N PRO A 33 4.73 -0.58 13.36
CA PRO A 33 3.68 -1.25 12.61
C PRO A 33 3.05 -2.37 13.45
N SER A 34 1.76 -2.65 13.24
CA SER A 34 1.15 -3.84 13.83
C SER A 34 1.82 -5.12 13.30
N LEU A 35 1.75 -6.21 14.07
CA LEU A 35 2.31 -7.51 13.63
C LEU A 35 1.71 -7.98 12.30
N GLU A 36 0.39 -7.78 12.14
CA GLU A 36 -0.31 -8.09 10.89
C GLU A 36 0.19 -7.20 9.75
N GLY A 37 0.27 -5.88 9.96
CA GLY A 37 0.77 -4.94 8.96
C GLY A 37 2.18 -5.29 8.50
N ARG A 38 3.09 -5.55 9.45
CA ARG A 38 4.47 -5.96 9.17
C ARG A 38 4.52 -7.25 8.34
N PHE A 39 3.72 -8.26 8.71
CA PHE A 39 3.63 -9.52 7.96
C PHE A 39 3.13 -9.29 6.53
N GLN A 40 2.08 -8.48 6.35
CA GLN A 40 1.55 -8.20 5.01
C GLN A 40 2.56 -7.42 4.15
N VAL A 41 3.33 -6.51 4.74
CA VAL A 41 4.42 -5.80 4.04
C VAL A 41 5.51 -6.77 3.57
N GLU A 42 5.90 -7.74 4.41
CA GLU A 42 6.87 -8.78 4.04
C GLU A 42 6.38 -9.62 2.86
N VAL A 43 5.09 -9.98 2.84
CA VAL A 43 4.45 -10.72 1.74
C VAL A 43 4.36 -9.87 0.46
N LEU A 44 4.11 -8.56 0.59
CA LEU A 44 3.96 -7.65 -0.56
C LEU A 44 5.30 -7.34 -1.23
N LEU A 45 6.38 -7.14 -0.46
CA LEU A 45 7.67 -6.61 -0.95
C LEU A 45 8.22 -7.34 -2.20
N PRO A 46 8.25 -8.69 -2.28
CA PRO A 46 8.74 -9.39 -3.46
C PRO A 46 7.89 -9.16 -4.72
N ARG A 47 6.63 -8.75 -4.56
CA ARG A 47 5.69 -8.50 -5.66
C ARG A 47 5.77 -7.08 -6.21
N LEU A 48 6.45 -6.16 -5.51
CA LEU A 48 6.62 -4.77 -5.92
C LEU A 48 7.66 -4.65 -7.04
N THR A 49 7.28 -5.11 -8.23
CA THR A 49 8.06 -5.04 -9.47
C THR A 49 7.33 -4.30 -10.60
N GLY A 50 6.11 -3.81 -10.33
CA GLY A 50 5.25 -3.11 -11.26
C GLY A 50 3.77 -3.34 -10.91
N ASP A 51 2.96 -3.57 -11.93
CA ASP A 51 1.52 -3.83 -11.78
C ASP A 51 1.22 -5.06 -10.90
N LEU A 52 0.15 -4.97 -10.10
CA LEU A 52 -0.29 -6.05 -9.23
C LEU A 52 -1.64 -6.62 -9.68
N SER A 53 -1.66 -7.91 -9.96
CA SER A 53 -2.89 -8.68 -10.13
C SER A 53 -3.52 -8.99 -8.77
N LEU A 54 -4.78 -8.62 -8.62
CA LEU A 54 -5.64 -8.86 -7.47
C LEU A 54 -6.79 -9.78 -7.90
N ARG A 55 -6.69 -11.05 -7.54
CA ARG A 55 -7.61 -12.10 -7.99
C ARG A 55 -8.80 -12.30 -7.08
N THR A 56 -8.66 -11.92 -5.81
CA THR A 56 -9.70 -12.09 -4.80
C THR A 56 -9.79 -10.83 -3.93
N LEU A 57 -10.96 -10.59 -3.34
CA LEU A 57 -11.13 -9.47 -2.41
C LEU A 57 -10.27 -9.65 -1.14
N ALA A 58 -10.03 -10.89 -0.71
CA ALA A 58 -9.12 -11.18 0.39
C ALA A 58 -7.67 -10.81 0.07
N GLU A 59 -7.22 -11.03 -1.17
CA GLU A 59 -5.91 -10.59 -1.64
C GLU A 59 -5.82 -9.07 -1.67
N GLU A 60 -6.82 -8.39 -2.22
CA GLU A 60 -6.88 -6.92 -2.24
C GLU A 60 -6.77 -6.35 -0.81
N ARG A 61 -7.56 -6.83 0.14
CA ARG A 61 -7.50 -6.40 1.55
C ARG A 61 -6.13 -6.62 2.18
N SER A 62 -5.46 -7.72 1.83
CA SER A 62 -4.11 -8.01 2.34
C SER A 62 -3.09 -7.00 1.80
N VAL A 63 -3.21 -6.66 0.51
CA VAL A 63 -2.37 -5.64 -0.15
C VAL A 63 -2.68 -4.25 0.40
N GLU A 64 -3.95 -3.89 0.60
CA GLU A 64 -4.35 -2.61 1.21
C GLU A 64 -3.76 -2.47 2.62
N THR A 65 -3.82 -3.49 3.46
CA THR A 65 -3.22 -3.47 4.81
C THR A 65 -1.70 -3.22 4.76
N ALA A 66 -1.01 -3.88 3.83
CA ALA A 66 0.43 -3.66 3.63
C ALA A 66 0.72 -2.22 3.17
N VAL A 67 0.03 -1.74 2.13
CA VAL A 67 0.22 -0.39 1.59
C VAL A 67 -0.16 0.68 2.59
N HIS A 68 -1.22 0.47 3.38
CA HIS A 68 -1.60 1.37 4.47
C HIS A 68 -0.47 1.51 5.49
N THR A 69 0.10 0.40 5.92
CA THR A 69 1.21 0.38 6.89
C THR A 69 2.43 1.14 6.34
N ILE A 70 2.73 0.98 5.05
CA ILE A 70 3.79 1.73 4.37
C ILE A 70 3.48 3.23 4.34
N VAL A 71 2.25 3.61 3.99
CA VAL A 71 1.82 5.01 3.93
C VAL A 71 1.90 5.69 5.30
N GLU A 72 1.47 5.03 6.37
CA GLU A 72 1.59 5.58 7.74
C GLU A 72 3.04 5.83 8.12
N CYS A 73 3.94 4.92 7.72
CA CYS A 73 5.36 5.06 7.94
C CYS A 73 5.94 6.29 7.23
N LEU A 74 5.69 6.40 5.92
CA LEU A 74 6.18 7.49 5.07
C LEU A 74 5.56 8.84 5.47
N GLU A 75 4.29 8.85 5.89
CA GLU A 75 3.62 10.06 6.36
C GLU A 75 4.28 10.60 7.63
N ALA A 76 4.60 9.72 8.59
CA ALA A 76 5.27 10.11 9.83
C ALA A 76 6.67 10.66 9.56
N GLU A 77 7.40 10.02 8.65
CA GLU A 77 8.73 10.47 8.22
C GLU A 77 8.66 11.82 7.51
N MET A 78 7.80 11.96 6.50
CA MET A 78 7.59 13.21 5.79
C MET A 78 7.24 14.36 6.73
N LYS A 79 6.31 14.14 7.67
CA LYS A 79 5.97 15.16 8.68
C LYS A 79 7.18 15.54 9.53
N SER A 80 7.99 14.57 9.93
CA SER A 80 9.20 14.79 10.73
C SER A 80 10.22 15.65 9.97
N VAL A 81 10.53 15.29 8.72
CA VAL A 81 11.50 16.00 7.87
C VAL A 81 11.01 17.41 7.56
N VAL A 82 9.76 17.57 7.11
CA VAL A 82 9.17 18.88 6.77
C VAL A 82 9.21 19.86 7.94
N VAL A 83 8.98 19.39 9.17
CA VAL A 83 9.02 20.24 10.37
C VAL A 83 10.44 20.69 10.73
N GLN A 84 11.45 19.85 10.45
CA GLN A 84 12.85 20.13 10.80
C GLN A 84 13.58 20.93 9.72
N SER A 85 13.10 20.87 8.48
CA SER A 85 13.73 21.48 7.32
C SER A 85 13.36 22.95 7.12
N HIS A 86 14.21 23.68 6.41
CA HIS A 86 13.90 25.04 5.95
C HIS A 86 13.00 25.02 4.71
N PRO A 87 12.32 26.12 4.36
CA PRO A 87 11.57 26.21 3.11
C PRO A 87 12.46 25.92 1.90
N GLY A 88 12.02 25.01 1.02
CA GLY A 88 12.76 24.62 -0.19
C GLY A 88 13.90 23.62 0.03
N ASP A 89 13.96 22.96 1.20
CA ASP A 89 14.84 21.83 1.43
C ASP A 89 14.48 20.63 0.52
N GLU A 90 15.50 20.07 -0.13
CA GLU A 90 15.34 18.98 -1.10
C GLU A 90 14.84 17.69 -0.43
N GLY A 91 15.36 17.37 0.76
CA GLY A 91 14.94 16.17 1.51
C GLY A 91 13.47 16.22 1.94
N ALA A 92 12.96 17.38 2.32
CA ALA A 92 11.54 17.57 2.62
C ALA A 92 10.65 17.38 1.37
N VAL A 93 11.13 17.78 0.19
CA VAL A 93 10.42 17.59 -1.08
C VAL A 93 10.41 16.11 -1.47
N ASP A 94 11.54 15.42 -1.34
CA ASP A 94 11.65 13.99 -1.65
C ASP A 94 10.74 13.15 -0.75
N ALA A 95 10.77 13.39 0.57
CA ALA A 95 9.91 12.69 1.52
C ALA A 95 8.41 12.92 1.24
N TYR A 96 8.05 14.12 0.76
CA TYR A 96 6.69 14.40 0.30
C TYR A 96 6.32 13.57 -0.93
N PHE A 97 7.19 13.47 -1.93
CA PHE A 97 6.91 12.69 -3.13
C PHE A 97 6.80 11.20 -2.83
N GLU A 98 7.69 10.64 -2.00
CA GLU A 98 7.60 9.24 -1.59
C GLU A 98 6.25 8.93 -0.91
N PHE A 99 5.85 9.76 0.05
CA PHE A 99 4.53 9.64 0.67
C PHE A 99 3.40 9.79 -0.37
N ALA A 100 3.44 10.82 -1.21
CA ALA A 100 2.37 11.12 -2.16
C ALA A 100 2.17 9.99 -3.18
N HIS A 101 3.26 9.38 -3.66
CA HIS A 101 3.22 8.24 -4.57
C HIS A 101 2.60 7.01 -3.90
N ALA A 102 3.02 6.67 -2.68
CA ALA A 102 2.43 5.55 -1.93
C ALA A 102 0.94 5.80 -1.60
N PHE A 103 0.60 7.03 -1.21
CA PHE A 103 -0.78 7.42 -0.91
C PHE A 103 -1.70 7.35 -2.13
N ALA A 104 -1.20 7.74 -3.31
CA ALA A 104 -1.96 7.61 -4.55
C ALA A 104 -2.30 6.14 -4.85
N VAL A 105 -1.36 5.21 -4.62
CA VAL A 105 -1.62 3.77 -4.75
C VAL A 105 -2.69 3.31 -3.76
N LEU A 106 -2.60 3.73 -2.49
CA LEU A 106 -3.60 3.39 -1.48
C LEU A 106 -5.01 3.85 -1.86
N SER A 107 -5.13 5.07 -2.42
CA SER A 107 -6.42 5.57 -2.91
C SER A 107 -6.98 4.67 -4.01
N ARG A 108 -6.16 4.30 -5.01
CA ARG A 108 -6.60 3.43 -6.11
C ARG A 108 -6.97 2.03 -5.64
N LEU A 109 -6.27 1.48 -4.64
CA LEU A 109 -6.63 0.20 -4.02
C LEU A 109 -8.03 0.24 -3.43
N ARG A 110 -8.35 1.31 -2.68
CA ARG A 110 -9.68 1.49 -2.08
C ARG A 110 -10.79 1.62 -3.12
N ASP A 111 -10.50 2.25 -4.25
CA ASP A 111 -11.45 2.32 -5.38
C ASP A 111 -11.68 0.92 -5.98
N ILE A 112 -10.59 0.18 -6.25
CA ILE A 112 -10.66 -1.22 -6.74
C ILE A 112 -11.44 -2.09 -5.76
N ARG A 113 -11.22 -1.97 -4.45
CA ARG A 113 -12.00 -2.68 -3.43
C ARG A 113 -13.49 -2.41 -3.57
N GLY A 114 -13.88 -1.13 -3.68
CA GLY A 114 -15.27 -0.74 -3.86
C GLY A 114 -15.90 -1.38 -5.10
N GLU A 115 -15.15 -1.43 -6.20
CA GLU A 115 -15.56 -2.12 -7.43
C GLU A 115 -15.71 -3.64 -7.25
N MET A 116 -14.75 -4.29 -6.57
CA MET A 116 -14.80 -5.72 -6.25
C MET A 116 -16.01 -6.07 -5.38
N GLU A 117 -16.24 -5.30 -4.32
CA GLU A 117 -17.37 -5.50 -3.41
C GLU A 117 -18.70 -5.33 -4.16
N ALA A 118 -18.82 -4.30 -5.00
CA ALA A 118 -20.00 -4.08 -5.84
C ALA A 118 -20.24 -5.22 -6.85
N MET A 119 -19.19 -5.75 -7.48
CA MET A 119 -19.32 -6.87 -8.41
C MET A 119 -19.74 -8.16 -7.72
N ILE A 120 -19.19 -8.46 -6.54
CA ILE A 120 -19.62 -9.61 -5.74
C ILE A 120 -21.10 -9.46 -5.35
N GLU A 121 -21.50 -8.26 -4.89
CA GLU A 121 -22.89 -7.99 -4.51
C GLU A 121 -23.83 -8.15 -5.71
N LEU A 122 -23.43 -7.66 -6.88
CA LEU A 122 -24.19 -7.78 -8.11
C LEU A 122 -24.39 -9.24 -8.55
N VAL A 123 -23.35 -10.07 -8.49
CA VAL A 123 -23.39 -11.46 -8.96
C VAL A 123 -24.07 -12.39 -7.97
N THR A 124 -23.86 -12.17 -6.67
CA THR A 124 -24.35 -13.07 -5.61
C THR A 124 -25.66 -12.60 -4.97
N GLY A 125 -26.06 -11.34 -5.18
CA GLY A 125 -27.22 -10.71 -4.55
C GLY A 125 -27.04 -10.38 -3.08
N ARG A 126 -25.82 -10.45 -2.55
CA ARG A 126 -25.49 -10.23 -1.13
C ARG A 126 -24.12 -9.60 -0.98
N ARG A 127 -23.93 -8.82 0.10
CA ARG A 127 -22.62 -8.23 0.41
C ARG A 127 -21.54 -9.31 0.60
N PRO A 128 -20.27 -9.02 0.29
CA PRO A 128 -19.18 -9.97 0.47
C PRO A 128 -19.02 -10.39 1.93
N ASP A 129 -19.03 -11.70 2.17
CA ASP A 129 -18.61 -12.32 3.43
C ASP A 129 -17.18 -12.88 3.30
N GLU A 130 -16.63 -13.45 4.37
CA GLU A 130 -15.27 -14.00 4.36
C GLU A 130 -15.08 -15.11 3.32
N GLU A 131 -16.08 -15.97 3.16
CA GLU A 131 -16.05 -17.08 2.21
C GLU A 131 -15.97 -16.53 0.77
N THR A 132 -16.87 -15.63 0.42
CA THR A 132 -16.94 -15.03 -0.91
C THR A 132 -15.69 -14.19 -1.19
N SER A 133 -15.16 -13.49 -0.18
CA SER A 133 -13.94 -12.68 -0.32
C SER A 133 -12.73 -13.51 -0.74
N ARG A 134 -12.66 -14.79 -0.33
CA ARG A 134 -11.55 -15.71 -0.64
C ARG A 134 -11.80 -16.55 -1.89
N SER A 135 -13.06 -16.86 -2.18
CA SER A 135 -13.42 -17.82 -3.24
C SER A 135 -13.81 -17.18 -4.56
N PHE A 136 -14.38 -15.97 -4.55
CA PHE A 136 -14.77 -15.26 -5.77
C PHE A 136 -13.54 -14.77 -6.53
N GLN A 137 -13.40 -15.23 -7.78
CA GLN A 137 -12.25 -14.93 -8.63
C GLN A 137 -12.56 -13.81 -9.61
N PHE A 138 -11.70 -12.80 -9.65
CA PHE A 138 -11.73 -11.74 -10.64
C PHE A 138 -10.71 -12.03 -11.76
N PRO A 139 -11.06 -11.76 -13.03
CA PRO A 139 -10.12 -11.86 -14.12
C PRO A 139 -9.00 -10.81 -13.99
N ASP A 140 -7.84 -11.13 -14.58
CA ASP A 140 -6.73 -10.18 -14.77
C ASP A 140 -7.07 -9.17 -15.87
#